data_AF-F0SCP5-F1
#
_entry.id   AF-F0SCP5-F1
#
_cell.length_a   1.000
_cell.length_b   1.000
_cell.length_c   1.000
_cell.angle_alpha   90.00
_cell.angle_beta   90.00
_cell.angle_gamma   90.00
#
_symmetry.space_group_name_H-M   'P 1'
#
loop_
_entity.id
_entity.type
_entity.pdbx_description
1 polymer ?
#
loop_
_entity_poly.entity_id
_entity_poly.type
_entity_poly.pdbx_seq_one_letter_code
_entity_poly.pdbx_strand_id
1 'polypeptide(L)'
;MKINKRIFGIILIMGTVISLLPSCEKFNDWEVDDSYNRLFRPSTLTADVVGVTTTLKWKGMPKTNSYVIELSKDSLKFNSIISTYETKGTKTGNDLSFEIPGLLDPNTQYSARIKGVDKTGTTSDSEWISVAFKTKTEQILNVVMASDLTTTTAVLKWEVSPYVTHFMIGSNKYNISEQEKSEGKKIISGLTPETKYTATIYNDLIARGSREFTTLAVLPEGPNVIQVQSGDDFATMLANAIDGTTFVLFRNTVYKASDAINIPDNISITIWGQGGGNKPVLAFNGINLVRAKTIKFENIDITGYQDNDNTKPKRNYIFNLGNGNGGTVNELNFENCIIRNFVNTALRIQNSTTVSIDRLIVNNCIVTDVGNNGSNGTYAFIHVNANANAQSKISNITIANSTFSGIGYGLILHNTSASSSLTVENNTFYNTTGDGRYFIDYNTFSAGTISIKNNILAKSLSLAETARGIRISGGFTAVNTYKTNDLKFVSNATGFLDYDGSASQLFVDPSTGNFRIKDNGFAGKSTSGDPRWRIN
;
A
#
# COMPACT_ATOMS: atom_id res chain seq x y z
N MET A 1 -119.48 -46.38 36.85
CA MET A 1 -118.68 -46.88 35.71
C MET A 1 -117.21 -46.68 36.06
N LYS A 2 -116.42 -47.71 36.41
CA LYS A 2 -115.88 -48.82 35.59
C LYS A 2 -115.01 -48.35 34.41
N ILE A 3 -113.74 -48.80 34.48
CA ILE A 3 -112.70 -48.85 33.42
C ILE A 3 -112.16 -47.45 33.05
N ASN A 4 -110.83 -47.18 33.02
CA ASN A 4 -109.65 -48.02 33.29
C ASN A 4 -108.57 -47.27 34.12
N LYS A 5 -107.59 -48.01 34.67
CA LYS A 5 -106.31 -47.50 35.22
C LYS A 5 -105.21 -48.57 35.08
N ARG A 6 -104.29 -48.41 34.11
CA ARG A 6 -102.92 -48.98 33.99
C ARG A 6 -102.35 -48.61 32.62
N ILE A 7 -101.01 -48.60 32.46
CA ILE A 7 -100.26 -48.13 31.27
C ILE A 7 -100.10 -46.60 31.16
N PHE A 8 -99.61 -45.96 32.25
CA PHE A 8 -99.02 -44.61 32.20
C PHE A 8 -97.82 -44.44 33.17
N GLY A 9 -97.19 -45.56 33.55
CA GLY A 9 -96.23 -45.60 34.68
C GLY A 9 -94.99 -46.46 34.46
N ILE A 10 -94.57 -46.70 33.20
CA ILE A 10 -93.36 -47.50 32.87
C ILE A 10 -92.33 -46.73 32.04
N ILE A 11 -92.67 -45.57 31.46
CA ILE A 11 -91.73 -44.76 30.63
C ILE A 11 -90.97 -43.69 31.46
N LEU A 12 -91.33 -43.46 32.73
CA LEU A 12 -90.74 -42.40 33.57
C LEU A 12 -89.65 -42.88 34.56
N ILE A 13 -89.22 -44.14 34.50
CA ILE A 13 -88.19 -44.70 35.42
C ILE A 13 -86.88 -45.06 34.70
N MET A 14 -86.83 -44.92 33.37
CA MET A 14 -85.64 -45.22 32.55
C MET A 14 -84.97 -43.96 31.95
N GLY A 15 -85.30 -42.77 32.47
CA GLY A 15 -84.75 -41.48 32.04
C GLY A 15 -83.92 -40.73 33.11
N THR A 16 -83.78 -41.29 34.31
CA THR A 16 -83.21 -40.61 35.49
C THR A 16 -81.99 -41.33 36.09
N VAL A 17 -81.34 -42.22 35.34
CA VAL A 17 -80.14 -42.98 35.78
C VAL A 17 -78.99 -42.86 34.77
N ILE A 18 -78.73 -41.63 34.28
CA ILE A 18 -77.56 -41.31 33.42
C ILE A 18 -76.76 -40.11 33.95
N SER A 19 -77.28 -39.34 34.92
CA SER A 19 -76.65 -38.12 35.47
C SER A 19 -75.67 -38.36 36.64
N LEU A 20 -75.14 -39.57 36.82
CA LEU A 20 -74.23 -39.94 37.91
C LEU A 20 -72.98 -40.70 37.45
N LEU A 21 -72.44 -40.31 36.29
CA LEU A 21 -71.01 -40.50 36.03
C LEU A 21 -70.26 -39.30 36.59
N PRO A 22 -69.13 -39.48 37.31
CA PRO A 22 -68.25 -38.36 37.61
C PRO A 22 -67.73 -37.81 36.28
N SER A 23 -68.12 -36.58 35.95
CA SER A 23 -67.39 -35.77 34.96
C SER A 23 -65.92 -35.80 35.35
N CYS A 24 -65.03 -36.13 34.40
CA CYS A 24 -63.60 -36.27 34.63
C CYS A 24 -63.08 -35.19 35.58
N GLU A 25 -62.31 -35.60 36.59
CA GLU A 25 -61.36 -34.68 37.22
C GLU A 25 -60.53 -34.03 36.11
N LYS A 26 -60.31 -32.72 36.22
CA LYS A 26 -59.50 -32.01 35.25
C LYS A 26 -58.05 -32.50 35.39
N PHE A 27 -57.65 -33.44 34.54
CA PHE A 27 -56.28 -33.96 34.41
C PHE A 27 -55.22 -32.90 34.01
N ASN A 28 -55.59 -31.61 34.02
CA ASN A 28 -54.81 -30.44 33.63
C ASN A 28 -54.71 -29.36 34.73
N ASP A 29 -55.15 -29.61 35.98
CA ASP A 29 -54.72 -28.79 37.12
C ASP A 29 -53.29 -29.20 37.51
N TRP A 30 -52.34 -28.82 36.67
CA TRP A 30 -50.91 -28.92 36.96
C TRP A 30 -50.55 -27.64 37.71
N GLU A 31 -49.85 -27.73 38.84
CA GLU A 31 -49.36 -26.55 39.56
C GLU A 31 -48.48 -25.73 38.61
N VAL A 32 -48.94 -24.52 38.28
CA VAL A 32 -48.16 -23.57 37.48
C VAL A 32 -47.14 -22.96 38.43
N ASP A 33 -45.86 -23.30 38.25
CA ASP A 33 -44.80 -22.69 39.02
C ASP A 33 -44.69 -21.20 38.67
N ASP A 34 -45.17 -20.36 39.59
CA ASP A 34 -45.16 -18.90 39.51
C ASP A 34 -43.75 -18.31 39.30
N SER A 35 -42.67 -19.07 39.56
CA SER A 35 -41.30 -18.64 39.24
C SER A 35 -41.07 -18.40 37.73
N TYR A 36 -41.90 -19.01 36.89
CA TYR A 36 -41.94 -18.82 35.43
C TYR A 36 -42.92 -17.74 34.96
N ASN A 37 -43.60 -17.02 35.86
CA ASN A 37 -44.50 -15.90 35.52
C ASN A 37 -43.71 -14.64 35.13
N ARG A 38 -43.05 -14.71 33.97
CA ARG A 38 -42.15 -13.68 33.42
C ARG A 38 -42.32 -13.49 31.92
N LEU A 39 -41.80 -12.38 31.40
CA LEU A 39 -41.74 -12.14 29.96
C LEU A 39 -40.83 -13.17 29.27
N PHE A 40 -41.20 -13.57 28.05
CA PHE A 40 -40.30 -14.35 27.19
C PHE A 40 -39.06 -13.53 26.83
N ARG A 41 -37.89 -14.15 26.89
CA ARG A 41 -36.63 -13.50 26.49
C ARG A 41 -36.63 -13.11 25.02
N PRO A 42 -36.01 -11.97 24.64
CA PRO A 42 -35.77 -11.63 23.24
C PRO A 42 -35.07 -12.76 22.49
N SER A 43 -35.34 -12.91 21.20
CA SER A 43 -34.74 -13.97 20.37
C SER A 43 -33.88 -13.39 19.24
N THR A 44 -32.96 -14.20 18.71
CA THR A 44 -32.05 -13.81 17.61
C THR A 44 -31.31 -12.48 17.83
N LEU A 45 -30.75 -12.28 19.04
CA LEU A 45 -29.84 -11.16 19.29
C LEU A 45 -28.57 -11.31 18.45
N THR A 46 -28.31 -10.31 17.60
CA THR A 46 -27.11 -10.18 16.79
C THR A 46 -26.53 -8.78 16.95
N ALA A 47 -25.25 -8.62 16.65
CA ALA A 47 -24.55 -7.34 16.65
C ALA A 47 -23.99 -7.08 15.24
N ASP A 48 -24.44 -6.00 14.61
CA ASP A 48 -23.97 -5.54 13.31
C ASP A 48 -22.89 -4.46 13.53
N VAL A 49 -21.68 -4.69 13.01
CA VAL A 49 -20.46 -3.95 13.42
C VAL A 49 -19.77 -3.30 12.22
N VAL A 50 -19.80 -1.96 12.21
CA VAL A 50 -19.24 -1.11 11.16
C VAL A 50 -18.15 -0.24 11.78
N GLY A 51 -16.88 -0.63 11.61
CA GLY A 51 -15.76 0.05 12.26
C GLY A 51 -15.87 -0.04 13.79
N VAL A 52 -16.18 1.09 14.42
CA VAL A 52 -16.37 1.27 15.87
C VAL A 52 -17.82 1.55 16.28
N THR A 53 -18.76 1.66 15.35
CA THR A 53 -20.20 1.68 15.67
C THR A 53 -20.75 0.25 15.73
N THR A 54 -21.82 0.06 16.49
CA THR A 54 -22.48 -1.25 16.59
C THR A 54 -23.98 -1.10 16.78
N THR A 55 -24.74 -1.79 15.93
CA THR A 55 -26.20 -1.87 16.00
C THR A 55 -26.59 -3.26 16.45
N LEU A 56 -27.19 -3.35 17.64
CA LEU A 56 -27.80 -4.57 18.13
C LEU A 56 -29.14 -4.78 17.43
N LYS A 57 -29.42 -6.00 16.97
CA LYS A 57 -30.67 -6.40 16.30
C LYS A 57 -31.25 -7.63 16.99
N TRP A 58 -32.54 -7.64 17.29
CA TRP A 58 -33.23 -8.73 17.97
C TRP A 58 -34.70 -8.81 17.58
N LYS A 59 -35.38 -9.91 17.92
CA LYS A 59 -36.83 -10.04 17.80
C LYS A 59 -37.51 -9.78 19.13
N GLY A 60 -38.46 -8.85 19.12
CA GLY A 60 -39.28 -8.52 20.27
C GLY A 60 -40.31 -9.59 20.57
N MET A 61 -40.65 -9.75 21.85
CA MET A 61 -41.65 -10.72 22.30
C MET A 61 -42.97 -10.03 22.67
N PRO A 62 -44.13 -10.71 22.56
CA PRO A 62 -45.41 -10.17 23.00
C PRO A 62 -45.36 -9.63 24.44
N LYS A 63 -46.18 -8.61 24.72
CA LYS A 63 -46.28 -7.90 26.02
C LYS A 63 -45.01 -7.15 26.49
N THR A 64 -43.86 -7.30 25.83
CA THR A 64 -42.65 -6.52 26.15
C THR A 64 -42.80 -5.08 25.66
N ASN A 65 -42.64 -4.08 26.56
CA ASN A 65 -42.86 -2.66 26.23
C ASN A 65 -41.60 -1.78 26.34
N SER A 66 -40.51 -2.32 26.89
CA SER A 66 -39.16 -1.74 26.82
C SER A 66 -38.08 -2.82 27.00
N TYR A 67 -36.82 -2.44 26.82
CA TYR A 67 -35.66 -3.31 26.95
C TYR A 67 -34.56 -2.60 27.75
N VAL A 68 -33.83 -3.38 28.56
CA VAL A 68 -32.58 -2.97 29.18
C VAL A 68 -31.45 -3.67 28.45
N ILE A 69 -30.46 -2.90 27.99
CA ILE A 69 -29.25 -3.37 27.31
C ILE A 69 -28.05 -3.02 28.20
N GLU A 70 -27.18 -4.00 28.43
CA GLU A 70 -25.93 -3.80 29.16
C GLU A 70 -24.74 -4.23 28.30
N LEU A 71 -23.68 -3.42 28.33
CA LEU A 71 -22.44 -3.64 27.58
C LEU A 71 -21.28 -3.95 28.53
N SER A 72 -20.42 -4.89 28.13
CA SER A 72 -19.18 -5.27 28.81
C SER A 72 -18.05 -5.60 27.83
N LYS A 73 -16.83 -5.76 28.34
CA LYS A 73 -15.62 -6.22 27.63
C LYS A 73 -15.13 -7.60 28.10
N ASP A 74 -15.81 -8.23 29.06
CA ASP A 74 -15.31 -9.40 29.80
C ASP A 74 -15.66 -10.77 29.18
N SER A 75 -16.02 -10.80 27.89
CA SER A 75 -16.37 -12.01 27.13
C SER A 75 -17.55 -12.78 27.73
N LEU A 76 -18.73 -12.17 27.68
CA LEU A 76 -20.03 -12.70 28.13
C LEU A 76 -20.19 -12.96 29.64
N LYS A 77 -19.27 -12.50 30.48
CA LYS A 77 -19.36 -12.71 31.94
C LYS A 77 -20.24 -11.66 32.63
N PHE A 78 -20.20 -10.42 32.16
CA PHE A 78 -20.94 -9.28 32.71
C PHE A 78 -20.66 -9.02 34.20
N ASN A 79 -19.42 -9.31 34.63
CA ASN A 79 -18.88 -8.99 35.95
C ASN A 79 -18.63 -7.48 36.09
N SER A 80 -18.35 -6.79 34.97
CA SER A 80 -18.18 -5.33 34.93
C SER A 80 -18.99 -4.76 33.77
N ILE A 81 -20.05 -4.01 34.09
CA ILE A 81 -20.86 -3.28 33.10
C ILE A 81 -20.19 -1.93 32.81
N ILE A 82 -19.93 -1.64 31.54
CA ILE A 82 -19.34 -0.36 31.11
C ILE A 82 -20.40 0.66 30.68
N SER A 83 -21.60 0.21 30.32
CA SER A 83 -22.74 1.06 29.96
C SER A 83 -24.05 0.28 30.06
N THR A 84 -25.11 0.97 30.48
CA THR A 84 -26.49 0.45 30.54
C THR A 84 -27.40 1.41 29.80
N TYR A 85 -28.29 0.88 28.96
CA TYR A 85 -29.22 1.65 28.15
C TYR A 85 -30.65 1.13 28.32
N GLU A 86 -31.61 2.03 28.43
CA GLU A 86 -33.03 1.70 28.29
C GLU A 86 -33.52 2.12 26.90
N THR A 87 -34.26 1.25 26.22
CA THR A 87 -34.79 1.54 24.88
C THR A 87 -36.11 0.81 24.60
N LYS A 88 -36.87 1.31 23.62
CA LYS A 88 -37.97 0.55 23.00
C LYS A 88 -37.53 -0.22 21.75
N GLY A 89 -36.34 0.09 21.23
CA GLY A 89 -35.86 -0.34 19.92
C GLY A 89 -36.57 0.37 18.77
N THR A 90 -35.87 0.54 17.65
CA THR A 90 -36.45 0.97 16.38
C THR A 90 -37.00 -0.26 15.67
N LYS A 91 -38.30 -0.28 15.36
CA LYS A 91 -38.96 -1.43 14.73
C LYS A 91 -38.84 -1.40 13.21
N THR A 92 -38.48 -2.52 12.60
CA THR A 92 -38.47 -2.72 11.14
C THR A 92 -39.04 -4.10 10.84
N GLY A 93 -40.28 -4.14 10.33
CA GLY A 93 -41.03 -5.40 10.21
C GLY A 93 -41.26 -6.04 11.58
N ASN A 94 -40.75 -7.27 11.77
CA ASN A 94 -40.81 -8.00 13.04
C ASN A 94 -39.54 -7.86 13.89
N ASP A 95 -38.50 -7.23 13.36
CA ASP A 95 -37.22 -7.06 14.05
C ASP A 95 -37.16 -5.69 14.74
N LEU A 96 -36.35 -5.61 15.79
CA LEU A 96 -36.02 -4.40 16.55
C LEU A 96 -34.52 -4.17 16.46
N SER A 97 -34.12 -2.90 16.43
CA SER A 97 -32.72 -2.50 16.43
C SER A 97 -32.41 -1.37 17.41
N PHE A 98 -31.18 -1.34 17.91
CA PHE A 98 -30.65 -0.24 18.71
C PHE A 98 -29.17 -0.04 18.39
N GLU A 99 -28.82 1.14 17.91
CA GLU A 99 -27.44 1.56 17.76
C GLU A 99 -26.90 1.99 19.13
N ILE A 100 -25.76 1.44 19.53
CA ILE A 100 -25.11 1.78 20.80
C ILE A 100 -24.63 3.24 20.70
N PRO A 101 -25.10 4.15 21.59
CA PRO A 101 -24.74 5.57 21.52
C PRO A 101 -23.24 5.82 21.69
N GLY A 102 -22.70 6.69 20.84
CA GLY A 102 -21.27 7.03 20.82
C GLY A 102 -20.45 6.07 19.97
N LEU A 103 -19.15 5.97 20.27
CA LEU A 103 -18.21 5.11 19.55
C LEU A 103 -17.56 4.15 20.54
N LEU A 104 -17.38 2.91 20.12
CA LEU A 104 -16.66 1.90 20.88
C LEU A 104 -15.15 1.96 20.59
N ASP A 105 -14.34 1.33 21.45
CA ASP A 105 -12.90 1.25 21.23
C ASP A 105 -12.59 0.37 20.01
N PRO A 106 -11.63 0.73 19.14
CA PRO A 106 -11.27 -0.06 17.96
C PRO A 106 -10.63 -1.41 18.33
N ASN A 107 -10.78 -2.41 17.46
CA ASN A 107 -10.20 -3.75 17.58
C ASN A 107 -10.47 -4.46 18.94
N THR A 108 -11.53 -4.07 19.65
CA THR A 108 -11.80 -4.46 21.03
C THR A 108 -12.95 -5.46 21.09
N GLN A 109 -12.81 -6.48 21.94
CA GLN A 109 -13.84 -7.47 22.19
C GLN A 109 -14.88 -6.91 23.16
N TYR A 110 -16.14 -6.96 22.75
CA TYR A 110 -17.29 -6.56 23.55
C TYR A 110 -18.26 -7.73 23.73
N SER A 111 -19.19 -7.53 24.66
CA SER A 111 -20.33 -8.41 24.92
C SER A 111 -21.51 -7.56 25.34
N ALA A 112 -22.66 -7.73 24.69
CA ALA A 112 -23.90 -7.06 25.05
C ALA A 112 -24.93 -8.10 25.53
N ARG A 113 -25.72 -7.76 26.54
CA ARG A 113 -26.90 -8.52 26.95
C ARG A 113 -28.15 -7.65 26.94
N ILE A 114 -29.28 -8.24 26.61
CA ILE A 114 -30.60 -7.58 26.58
C ILE A 114 -31.64 -8.42 27.32
N LYS A 115 -32.51 -7.75 28.08
CA LYS A 115 -33.75 -8.31 28.63
C LYS A 115 -34.94 -7.45 28.24
N GLY A 116 -36.11 -8.06 28.10
CA GLY A 116 -37.39 -7.38 28.00
C GLY A 116 -37.92 -7.00 29.37
N VAL A 117 -38.53 -5.82 29.47
CA VAL A 117 -39.10 -5.23 30.68
C VAL A 117 -40.57 -4.86 30.44
N ASP A 118 -41.41 -5.14 31.44
CA ASP A 118 -42.79 -4.67 31.50
C ASP A 118 -42.93 -3.48 32.47
N LYS A 119 -42.95 -2.26 31.93
CA LYS A 119 -43.16 -1.03 32.71
C LYS A 119 -44.59 -0.84 33.23
N THR A 120 -45.52 -1.77 32.97
CA THR A 120 -46.81 -1.80 33.68
C THR A 120 -46.73 -2.50 35.02
N GLY A 121 -45.64 -3.25 35.30
CA GLY A 121 -45.44 -3.97 36.56
C GLY A 121 -46.33 -5.21 36.71
N THR A 122 -46.96 -5.68 35.63
CA THR A 122 -47.92 -6.80 35.67
C THR A 122 -47.23 -8.16 35.50
N THR A 123 -46.02 -8.20 34.95
CA THR A 123 -45.25 -9.42 34.70
C THR A 123 -43.77 -9.19 35.01
N SER A 124 -43.07 -10.21 35.54
CA SER A 124 -41.63 -10.10 35.81
C SER A 124 -40.80 -9.96 34.53
N ASP A 125 -39.65 -9.29 34.64
CA ASP A 125 -38.67 -9.12 33.56
C ASP A 125 -38.27 -10.45 32.90
N SER A 126 -37.90 -10.39 31.62
CA SER A 126 -37.42 -11.58 30.92
C SER A 126 -36.03 -12.02 31.40
N GLU A 127 -35.66 -13.26 31.09
CA GLU A 127 -34.26 -13.65 31.11
C GLU A 127 -33.44 -12.84 30.11
N TRP A 128 -32.13 -12.77 30.35
CA TRP A 128 -31.16 -12.17 29.44
C TRP A 128 -30.88 -13.08 28.24
N ILE A 129 -30.68 -12.46 27.07
CA ILE A 129 -29.94 -13.05 25.95
C ILE A 129 -28.70 -12.21 25.69
N SER A 130 -27.60 -12.84 25.26
CA SER A 130 -26.29 -12.18 25.12
C SER A 130 -25.63 -12.46 23.77
N VAL A 131 -24.82 -11.51 23.31
CA VAL A 131 -24.02 -11.61 22.07
C VAL A 131 -22.61 -11.07 22.32
N ALA A 132 -21.62 -11.77 21.79
CA ALA A 132 -20.23 -11.31 21.76
C ALA A 132 -19.90 -10.78 20.37
N PHE A 133 -19.20 -9.64 20.29
CA PHE A 133 -18.81 -9.03 19.03
C PHE A 133 -17.49 -8.27 19.18
N LYS A 134 -16.77 -8.08 18.08
CA LYS A 134 -15.48 -7.38 18.08
C LYS A 134 -15.53 -6.22 17.10
N THR A 135 -15.20 -5.02 17.59
CA THR A 135 -15.03 -3.84 16.73
C THR A 135 -13.85 -4.02 15.79
N LYS A 136 -13.86 -3.31 14.66
CA LYS A 136 -12.76 -3.32 13.69
C LYS A 136 -11.81 -2.15 13.99
N THR A 137 -10.63 -2.17 13.38
CA THR A 137 -9.81 -0.96 13.27
C THR A 137 -10.49 0.03 12.32
N GLU A 138 -10.49 1.31 12.68
CA GLU A 138 -11.06 2.39 11.89
C GLU A 138 -9.96 3.22 11.20
N GLN A 139 -10.29 3.86 10.08
CA GLN A 139 -9.42 4.77 9.37
C GLN A 139 -10.24 5.87 8.69
N ILE A 140 -10.61 6.91 9.43
CA ILE A 140 -11.34 8.06 8.86
C ILE A 140 -10.44 9.05 8.10
N LEU A 141 -9.10 8.94 8.20
CA LEU A 141 -8.20 9.85 7.50
C LEU A 141 -8.01 9.44 6.04
N ASN A 142 -8.21 10.41 5.17
CA ASN A 142 -7.86 10.33 3.77
C ASN A 142 -6.34 10.20 3.61
N VAL A 143 -5.89 9.69 2.46
CA VAL A 143 -4.46 9.70 2.14
C VAL A 143 -3.99 11.15 2.02
N VAL A 144 -2.89 11.49 2.68
CA VAL A 144 -2.29 12.83 2.58
C VAL A 144 -1.63 12.93 1.21
N MET A 145 -2.20 13.77 0.33
CA MET A 145 -1.73 13.90 -1.04
C MET A 145 -0.51 14.81 -1.12
N ALA A 146 0.30 14.66 -2.17
CA ALA A 146 1.47 15.52 -2.40
C ALA A 146 1.12 17.01 -2.50
N SER A 147 -0.09 17.33 -3.00
CA SER A 147 -0.67 18.68 -3.07
C SER A 147 -1.08 19.27 -1.71
N ASP A 148 -1.23 18.41 -0.69
CA ASP A 148 -1.64 18.80 0.67
C ASP A 148 -0.43 19.11 1.57
N LEU A 149 0.78 19.13 1.00
CA LEU A 149 2.04 19.26 1.71
C LEU A 149 2.84 20.47 1.22
N THR A 150 3.50 21.13 2.16
CA THR A 150 4.57 22.10 1.88
C THR A 150 5.85 21.67 2.62
N THR A 151 6.86 22.53 2.64
CA THR A 151 8.06 22.33 3.45
C THR A 151 7.77 22.40 4.96
N THR A 152 6.75 23.14 5.40
CA THR A 152 6.49 23.36 6.84
C THR A 152 5.02 23.17 7.25
N THR A 153 4.15 22.73 6.33
CA THR A 153 2.73 22.52 6.59
C THR A 153 2.18 21.24 5.96
N ALA A 154 1.10 20.72 6.53
CA ALA A 154 0.33 19.60 6.01
C ALA A 154 -1.19 19.83 6.19
N VAL A 155 -1.99 19.59 5.15
CA VAL A 155 -3.44 19.64 5.20
C VAL A 155 -3.99 18.23 5.43
N LEU A 156 -4.41 17.95 6.66
CA LEU A 156 -5.00 16.67 7.03
C LEU A 156 -6.50 16.71 6.75
N LYS A 157 -7.03 15.67 6.11
CA LYS A 157 -8.44 15.55 5.71
C LYS A 157 -9.04 14.24 6.20
N TRP A 158 -10.30 14.26 6.64
CA TRP A 158 -11.02 13.08 7.12
C TRP A 158 -12.46 13.04 6.60
N GLU A 159 -13.10 11.89 6.73
CA GLU A 159 -14.54 11.75 6.55
C GLU A 159 -15.29 12.57 7.62
N VAL A 160 -16.10 13.54 7.19
CA VAL A 160 -16.78 14.50 8.08
C VAL A 160 -17.57 13.77 9.17
N SER A 161 -17.19 14.03 10.42
CA SER A 161 -17.74 13.35 11.60
C SER A 161 -17.76 14.32 12.78
N PRO A 162 -18.85 14.40 13.57
CA PRO A 162 -18.88 15.25 14.78
C PRO A 162 -17.98 14.70 15.90
N TYR A 163 -17.66 13.40 15.84
CA TYR A 163 -16.86 12.67 16.82
C TYR A 163 -15.35 12.76 16.52
N VAL A 164 -14.84 13.98 16.36
CA VAL A 164 -13.40 14.25 16.29
C VAL A 164 -13.07 15.45 17.17
N THR A 165 -11.90 15.44 17.81
CA THR A 165 -11.53 16.43 18.84
C THR A 165 -10.15 17.02 18.62
N HIS A 166 -9.18 16.20 18.22
CA HIS A 166 -7.80 16.64 17.99
C HIS A 166 -7.00 15.66 17.13
N PHE A 167 -5.87 16.14 16.63
CA PHE A 167 -4.77 15.32 16.17
C PHE A 167 -3.66 15.24 17.20
N MET A 168 -2.96 14.11 17.23
CA MET A 168 -1.63 13.96 17.80
C MET A 168 -0.61 13.73 16.67
N ILE A 169 0.49 14.48 16.70
CA ILE A 169 1.66 14.28 15.83
C ILE A 169 2.90 14.27 16.74
N GLY A 170 3.48 13.08 16.93
CA GLY A 170 4.42 12.87 18.03
C GLY A 170 3.77 13.23 19.38
N SER A 171 4.42 14.08 20.16
CA SER A 171 3.89 14.62 21.42
C SER A 171 2.95 15.83 21.26
N ASN A 172 2.82 16.40 20.05
CA ASN A 172 2.11 17.67 19.85
C ASN A 172 0.61 17.44 19.60
N LYS A 173 -0.23 18.16 20.36
CA LYS A 173 -1.69 18.13 20.27
C LYS A 173 -2.23 19.31 19.46
N TYR A 174 -3.06 19.02 18.46
CA TYR A 174 -3.69 20.02 17.60
C TYR A 174 -5.23 19.86 17.67
N ASN A 175 -5.89 20.71 18.47
CA ASN A 175 -7.35 20.68 18.62
C ASN A 175 -8.07 21.00 17.29
N ILE A 176 -9.20 20.35 17.04
CA ILE A 176 -10.06 20.56 15.87
C ILE A 176 -11.23 21.48 16.28
N SER A 177 -11.40 22.61 15.60
CA SER A 177 -12.52 23.53 15.83
C SER A 177 -13.82 23.02 15.19
N GLU A 178 -14.99 23.50 15.62
CA GLU A 178 -16.29 23.11 15.01
C GLU A 178 -16.34 23.40 13.50
N GLN A 179 -15.70 24.48 13.04
CA GLN A 179 -15.56 24.75 11.61
C GLN A 179 -14.71 23.67 10.91
N GLU A 180 -13.55 23.32 11.47
CA GLU A 180 -12.70 22.26 10.94
C GLU A 180 -13.39 20.88 10.93
N LYS A 181 -14.25 20.58 11.93
CA LYS A 181 -15.10 19.39 11.94
C LYS A 181 -16.06 19.36 10.75
N SER A 182 -16.75 20.48 10.48
CA SER A 182 -17.70 20.60 9.37
C SER A 182 -17.04 20.58 7.99
N GLU A 183 -15.84 21.16 7.86
CA GLU A 183 -15.06 21.16 6.62
C GLU A 183 -14.27 19.85 6.39
N GLY A 184 -14.16 18.97 7.40
CA GLY A 184 -13.43 17.70 7.32
C GLY A 184 -11.92 17.87 7.09
N LYS A 185 -11.33 19.01 7.46
CA LYS A 185 -9.91 19.31 7.21
C LYS A 185 -9.29 20.21 8.28
N LYS A 186 -7.98 20.08 8.47
CA LYS A 186 -7.15 20.92 9.34
C LYS A 186 -5.79 21.17 8.72
N ILE A 187 -5.29 22.41 8.81
CA ILE A 187 -3.91 22.75 8.43
C ILE A 187 -3.02 22.64 9.67
N ILE A 188 -1.99 21.81 9.58
CA ILE A 188 -0.90 21.73 10.55
C ILE A 188 0.25 22.57 10.02
N SER A 189 0.85 23.40 10.87
CA SER A 189 1.99 24.27 10.53
C SER A 189 3.13 24.12 11.54
N GLY A 190 4.29 24.71 11.24
CA GLY A 190 5.48 24.64 12.09
C GLY A 190 6.20 23.28 12.01
N LEU A 191 5.97 22.52 10.94
CA LEU A 191 6.67 21.27 10.68
C LEU A 191 8.08 21.53 10.12
N THR A 192 9.01 20.63 10.40
CA THR A 192 10.36 20.62 9.83
C THR A 192 10.29 20.10 8.39
N PRO A 193 11.05 20.65 7.42
CA PRO A 193 11.17 20.10 6.07
C PRO A 193 11.71 18.67 6.04
N GLU A 194 11.42 17.95 4.95
CA GLU A 194 11.90 16.58 4.66
C GLU A 194 11.73 15.56 5.82
N THR A 195 10.75 15.77 6.69
CA THR A 195 10.58 15.02 7.94
C THR A 195 9.35 14.14 7.87
N LYS A 196 9.52 12.85 8.21
CA LYS A 196 8.41 11.89 8.28
C LYS A 196 7.61 12.11 9.57
N TYR A 197 6.30 12.24 9.42
CA TYR A 197 5.35 12.40 10.52
C TYR A 197 4.28 11.30 10.47
N THR A 198 3.73 10.96 11.64
CA THR A 198 2.50 10.19 11.78
C THR A 198 1.47 11.06 12.49
N ALA A 199 0.37 11.39 11.81
CA ALA A 199 -0.78 12.04 12.42
C ALA A 199 -1.83 10.98 12.79
N THR A 200 -2.31 11.04 14.04
CA THR A 200 -3.43 10.21 14.52
C THR A 200 -4.56 11.12 14.96
N ILE A 201 -5.78 10.89 14.46
CA ILE A 201 -6.98 11.65 14.80
C ILE A 201 -7.74 10.96 15.94
N TYR A 202 -8.26 11.74 16.88
CA TYR A 202 -8.89 11.25 18.11
C TYR A 202 -10.28 11.81 18.35
N ASN A 203 -11.16 10.98 18.92
CA ASN A 203 -12.33 11.39 19.68
C ASN A 203 -12.03 11.19 21.17
N ASP A 204 -11.67 12.26 21.88
CA ASP A 204 -11.15 12.21 23.25
C ASP A 204 -9.99 11.21 23.40
N LEU A 205 -10.24 10.02 23.97
CA LEU A 205 -9.24 8.97 24.15
C LEU A 205 -9.20 7.94 23.01
N ILE A 206 -10.20 7.93 22.13
CA ILE A 206 -10.40 6.91 21.09
C ILE A 206 -9.73 7.35 19.79
N ALA A 207 -8.73 6.61 19.31
CA ALA A 207 -8.12 6.84 18.00
C ALA A 207 -9.09 6.42 16.87
N ARG A 208 -9.38 7.36 15.94
CA ARG A 208 -10.28 7.19 14.79
C ARG A 208 -9.54 6.84 13.48
N GLY A 209 -8.21 6.90 13.48
CA GLY A 209 -7.35 6.60 12.33
C GLY A 209 -5.99 7.27 12.41
N SER A 210 -5.02 6.80 11.63
CA SER A 210 -3.67 7.39 11.54
C SER A 210 -3.10 7.38 10.13
N ARG A 211 -2.37 8.43 9.74
CA ARG A 211 -1.66 8.51 8.45
C ARG A 211 -0.23 8.97 8.64
N GLU A 212 0.67 8.30 7.92
CA GLU A 212 2.02 8.80 7.72
C GLU A 212 2.07 9.77 6.55
N PHE A 213 2.93 10.78 6.64
CA PHE A 213 3.27 11.69 5.55
C PHE A 213 4.71 12.18 5.73
N THR A 214 5.24 12.91 4.75
CA THR A 214 6.57 13.51 4.83
C THR A 214 6.51 14.90 4.23
N THR A 215 6.96 15.91 4.97
CA THR A 215 7.03 17.29 4.48
C THR A 215 8.00 17.40 3.32
N LEU A 216 7.82 18.43 2.49
CA LEU A 216 8.66 18.60 1.30
C LEU A 216 10.07 19.07 1.69
N ALA A 217 11.06 18.70 0.87
CA ALA A 217 12.40 19.26 0.95
C ALA A 217 12.39 20.75 0.56
N VAL A 218 13.28 21.54 1.17
CA VAL A 218 13.52 22.94 0.78
C VAL A 218 14.13 22.95 -0.62
N LEU A 219 13.80 23.96 -1.43
CA LEU A 219 14.47 24.16 -2.72
C LEU A 219 15.97 24.45 -2.45
N PRO A 220 16.90 23.92 -3.27
CA PRO A 220 18.28 24.39 -3.27
C PRO A 220 18.34 25.91 -3.46
N GLU A 221 19.28 26.55 -2.75
CA GLU A 221 19.61 27.98 -2.87
C GLU A 221 21.14 28.16 -2.86
N GLY A 222 21.63 29.21 -3.49
CA GLY A 222 23.07 29.51 -3.58
C GLY A 222 23.49 30.19 -4.89
N PRO A 223 24.75 30.64 -5.00
CA PRO A 223 25.22 31.46 -6.12
C PRO A 223 25.21 30.73 -7.48
N ASN A 224 25.33 29.41 -7.48
CA ASN A 224 25.30 28.56 -8.68
C ASN A 224 23.95 27.82 -8.84
N VAL A 225 22.91 28.22 -8.09
CA VAL A 225 21.57 27.63 -8.21
C VAL A 225 20.73 28.44 -9.20
N ILE A 226 20.11 27.75 -10.16
CA ILE A 226 19.26 28.35 -11.19
C ILE A 226 17.89 27.69 -11.15
N GLN A 227 16.85 28.46 -10.82
CA GLN A 227 15.47 27.99 -10.87
C GLN A 227 14.94 28.13 -12.30
N VAL A 228 14.69 27.01 -12.97
CA VAL A 228 14.34 26.97 -14.39
C VAL A 228 12.83 27.20 -14.56
N GLN A 229 12.49 28.40 -15.01
CA GLN A 229 11.12 28.89 -15.12
C GLN A 229 10.38 28.29 -16.31
N SER A 230 9.05 28.46 -16.33
CA SER A 230 8.22 28.09 -17.47
C SER A 230 8.53 28.99 -18.66
N GLY A 231 9.08 28.42 -19.73
CA GLY A 231 9.48 29.13 -20.95
C GLY A 231 10.99 29.24 -21.15
N ASP A 232 11.79 28.93 -20.14
CA ASP A 232 13.25 28.88 -20.26
C ASP A 232 13.70 27.77 -21.21
N ASP A 233 14.70 28.05 -22.05
CA ASP A 233 15.38 27.03 -22.84
C ASP A 233 16.40 26.27 -21.98
N PHE A 234 15.88 25.28 -21.24
CA PHE A 234 16.69 24.45 -20.37
C PHE A 234 17.79 23.67 -21.12
N ALA A 235 17.62 23.38 -22.42
CA ALA A 235 18.64 22.72 -23.22
C ALA A 235 19.85 23.65 -23.45
N THR A 236 19.60 24.90 -23.81
CA THR A 236 20.64 25.95 -23.90
C THR A 236 21.27 26.25 -22.55
N MET A 237 20.51 26.22 -21.44
CA MET A 237 21.06 26.41 -20.10
C MET A 237 22.02 25.29 -19.70
N LEU A 238 21.69 24.02 -20.00
CA LEU A 238 22.58 22.88 -19.76
C LEU A 238 23.84 22.94 -20.64
N ALA A 239 23.71 23.37 -21.90
CA ALA A 239 24.84 23.53 -22.82
C ALA A 239 25.80 24.66 -22.41
N ASN A 240 25.35 25.62 -21.59
CA ASN A 240 26.15 26.73 -21.07
C ASN A 240 26.40 26.63 -19.54
N ALA A 241 26.17 25.46 -18.94
CA ALA A 241 26.34 25.26 -17.50
C ALA A 241 27.80 25.46 -17.07
N ILE A 242 27.99 25.99 -15.85
CA ILE A 242 29.32 26.11 -15.24
C ILE A 242 29.52 25.02 -14.17
N ASP A 243 30.76 24.87 -13.70
CA ASP A 243 31.06 23.88 -12.68
C ASP A 243 30.33 24.18 -11.35
N GLY A 244 29.58 23.18 -10.88
CA GLY A 244 28.76 23.27 -9.67
C GLY A 244 27.35 23.83 -9.88
N THR A 245 26.89 24.05 -11.12
CA THR A 245 25.51 24.52 -11.36
C THR A 245 24.47 23.52 -10.87
N THR A 246 23.49 24.01 -10.10
CA THR A 246 22.30 23.24 -9.71
C THR A 246 21.07 23.83 -10.35
N PHE A 247 20.43 23.08 -11.25
CA PHE A 247 19.19 23.45 -11.90
C PHE A 247 18.01 22.92 -11.08
N VAL A 248 17.17 23.83 -10.59
CA VAL A 248 15.94 23.51 -9.86
C VAL A 248 14.77 23.52 -10.83
N LEU A 249 14.16 22.35 -11.04
CA LEU A 249 13.05 22.12 -11.94
C LEU A 249 11.73 22.04 -11.17
N PHE A 250 10.71 22.75 -11.64
CA PHE A 250 9.43 22.81 -10.95
C PHE A 250 8.55 21.58 -11.23
N ARG A 251 7.84 21.13 -10.19
CA ARG A 251 6.94 19.97 -10.23
C ARG A 251 5.79 20.20 -11.23
N ASN A 252 5.29 19.12 -11.81
CA ASN A 252 4.27 19.12 -12.86
C ASN A 252 4.68 19.80 -14.19
N THR A 253 5.96 20.18 -14.37
CA THR A 253 6.48 20.74 -15.63
C THR A 253 7.17 19.68 -16.48
N VAL A 254 7.05 19.80 -17.81
CA VAL A 254 7.78 18.97 -18.79
C VAL A 254 8.85 19.82 -19.46
N TYR A 255 10.11 19.41 -19.33
CA TYR A 255 11.25 20.00 -20.00
C TYR A 255 11.67 19.07 -21.15
N LYS A 256 11.84 19.63 -22.35
CA LYS A 256 12.03 18.86 -23.58
C LYS A 256 13.16 19.41 -24.44
N ALA A 257 13.86 18.52 -25.12
CA ALA A 257 14.88 18.84 -26.11
C ALA A 257 14.73 17.89 -27.30
N SER A 258 14.72 18.44 -28.52
CA SER A 258 14.65 17.67 -29.77
C SER A 258 16.02 17.17 -30.21
N ASP A 259 17.06 17.95 -29.95
CA ASP A 259 18.45 17.61 -30.22
C ASP A 259 19.13 17.02 -28.97
N ALA A 260 20.32 16.43 -29.17
CA ALA A 260 21.15 15.97 -28.07
C ALA A 260 21.91 17.14 -27.45
N ILE A 261 21.86 17.25 -26.12
CA ILE A 261 22.47 18.35 -25.38
C ILE A 261 23.95 18.01 -25.13
N ASN A 262 24.86 18.87 -25.55
CA ASN A 262 26.29 18.72 -25.24
C ASN A 262 26.59 19.45 -23.94
N ILE A 263 26.99 18.70 -22.90
CA ILE A 263 27.36 19.29 -21.61
C ILE A 263 28.83 19.74 -21.62
N PRO A 264 29.15 20.93 -21.08
CA PRO A 264 30.51 21.43 -21.03
C PRO A 264 31.48 20.46 -20.36
N ASP A 265 32.74 20.48 -20.82
CA ASP A 265 33.70 19.46 -20.46
C ASP A 265 34.20 19.62 -19.01
N ASN A 266 34.28 18.50 -18.28
CA ASN A 266 34.84 18.39 -16.94
C ASN A 266 34.14 19.24 -15.85
N ILE A 267 32.83 19.47 -15.97
CA ILE A 267 32.02 20.17 -14.95
C ILE A 267 31.22 19.22 -14.06
N SER A 268 30.69 19.76 -12.96
CA SER A 268 29.67 19.17 -12.10
C SER A 268 28.32 19.85 -12.34
N ILE A 269 27.24 19.09 -12.53
CA ILE A 269 25.87 19.60 -12.53
C ILE A 269 24.94 18.76 -11.67
N THR A 270 23.96 19.40 -11.04
CA THR A 270 22.81 18.74 -10.42
C THR A 270 21.53 19.22 -11.09
N ILE A 271 20.68 18.28 -11.49
CA ILE A 271 19.33 18.54 -12.00
C ILE A 271 18.36 18.05 -10.91
N TRP A 272 17.83 18.99 -10.15
CA TRP A 272 17.06 18.76 -8.94
C TRP A 272 15.59 19.07 -9.16
N GLY A 273 14.70 18.12 -8.86
CA GLY A 273 13.26 18.29 -9.04
C GLY A 273 12.52 18.64 -7.77
N GLN A 274 11.60 19.59 -7.85
CA GLN A 274 10.73 19.95 -6.72
C GLN A 274 9.77 18.82 -6.33
N GLY A 275 9.64 18.56 -5.02
CA GLY A 275 8.68 17.61 -4.45
C GLY A 275 7.24 18.14 -4.33
N GLY A 276 6.30 17.28 -3.94
CA GLY A 276 4.91 17.68 -3.65
C GLY A 276 3.99 17.79 -4.87
N GLY A 277 4.24 16.98 -5.90
CA GLY A 277 3.44 16.87 -7.11
C GLY A 277 3.97 15.73 -7.98
N ASN A 278 3.60 15.71 -9.26
CA ASN A 278 4.33 14.89 -10.23
C ASN A 278 5.76 15.43 -10.35
N LYS A 279 6.75 14.52 -10.39
CA LYS A 279 8.15 14.88 -10.62
C LYS A 279 8.28 15.70 -11.90
N PRO A 280 9.20 16.68 -11.99
CA PRO A 280 9.50 17.34 -13.25
C PRO A 280 9.97 16.31 -14.27
N VAL A 281 9.46 16.41 -15.50
CA VAL A 281 9.72 15.41 -16.54
C VAL A 281 10.81 15.89 -17.49
N LEU A 282 11.82 15.06 -17.73
CA LEU A 282 12.80 15.24 -18.81
C LEU A 282 12.46 14.35 -20.00
N ALA A 283 12.09 14.98 -21.11
CA ALA A 283 11.91 14.36 -22.41
C ALA A 283 13.01 14.86 -23.38
N PHE A 284 14.24 14.37 -23.19
CA PHE A 284 15.42 14.75 -23.98
C PHE A 284 15.80 13.71 -25.03
N ASN A 285 16.41 14.12 -26.14
CA ASN A 285 16.85 13.21 -27.22
C ASN A 285 18.25 12.61 -26.99
N GLY A 286 18.95 13.11 -25.97
CA GLY A 286 20.24 12.60 -25.55
C GLY A 286 21.00 13.66 -24.76
N ILE A 287 21.98 13.21 -23.98
CA ILE A 287 22.98 14.02 -23.33
C ILE A 287 24.35 13.48 -23.74
N ASN A 288 25.12 14.31 -24.41
CA ASN A 288 26.50 14.05 -24.78
C ASN A 288 27.43 14.69 -23.74
N LEU A 289 28.43 13.95 -23.31
CA LEU A 289 29.51 14.42 -22.46
C LEU A 289 30.76 13.56 -22.70
N VAL A 290 31.93 14.16 -22.48
CA VAL A 290 33.23 13.51 -22.71
C VAL A 290 33.93 13.28 -21.37
N ARG A 291 34.17 14.36 -20.62
CA ARG A 291 34.56 14.31 -19.21
C ARG A 291 33.51 15.01 -18.36
N ALA A 292 33.29 14.53 -17.14
CA ALA A 292 32.45 15.19 -16.15
C ALA A 292 32.91 14.82 -14.74
N LYS A 293 32.72 15.74 -13.79
CA LYS A 293 32.94 15.47 -12.37
C LYS A 293 31.75 14.69 -11.83
N THR A 294 30.62 15.37 -11.64
CA THR A 294 29.37 14.74 -11.18
C THR A 294 28.21 15.19 -12.05
N ILE A 295 27.45 14.24 -12.59
CA ILE A 295 26.14 14.49 -13.20
C ILE A 295 25.09 13.85 -12.28
N LYS A 296 24.35 14.66 -11.53
CA LYS A 296 23.30 14.17 -10.62
C LYS A 296 21.90 14.51 -11.13
N PHE A 297 21.00 13.54 -11.10
CA PHE A 297 19.55 13.71 -11.20
C PHE A 297 18.95 13.38 -9.83
N GLU A 298 18.11 14.28 -9.31
CA GLU A 298 17.45 14.15 -8.00
C GLU A 298 15.95 14.40 -8.17
N ASN A 299 15.11 13.44 -7.80
CA ASN A 299 13.64 13.57 -7.84
C ASN A 299 13.05 13.92 -9.25
N ILE A 300 13.67 13.41 -10.33
CA ILE A 300 13.27 13.63 -11.73
C ILE A 300 12.53 12.42 -12.32
N ASP A 301 11.58 12.65 -13.24
CA ASP A 301 11.02 11.62 -14.13
C ASP A 301 11.65 11.73 -15.53
N ILE A 302 12.44 10.73 -15.92
CA ILE A 302 13.21 10.70 -17.16
C ILE A 302 12.50 9.75 -18.13
N THR A 303 11.90 10.29 -19.20
CA THR A 303 11.09 9.54 -20.15
C THR A 303 11.74 9.46 -21.53
N GLY A 304 11.73 8.28 -22.12
CA GLY A 304 12.08 8.09 -23.52
C GLY A 304 10.98 8.55 -24.49
N TYR A 305 9.73 8.74 -24.06
CA TYR A 305 8.69 9.30 -24.94
C TYR A 305 9.03 10.75 -25.32
N GLN A 306 9.09 11.03 -26.62
CA GLN A 306 9.22 12.40 -27.12
C GLN A 306 8.11 13.29 -26.55
N ASP A 307 8.48 14.47 -26.06
CA ASP A 307 7.58 15.43 -25.42
C ASP A 307 6.75 14.89 -24.23
N ASN A 308 7.14 13.75 -23.64
CA ASN A 308 6.32 12.99 -22.68
C ASN A 308 4.94 12.55 -23.23
N ASP A 309 4.83 12.36 -24.54
CA ASP A 309 3.61 11.98 -25.24
C ASP A 309 3.68 10.50 -25.65
N ASN A 310 2.78 9.67 -25.12
CA ASN A 310 2.77 8.24 -25.37
C ASN A 310 2.27 7.84 -26.77
N THR A 311 1.74 8.79 -27.54
CA THR A 311 1.39 8.61 -28.96
C THR A 311 2.62 8.76 -29.89
N LYS A 312 3.72 9.34 -29.38
CA LYS A 312 4.95 9.56 -30.13
C LYS A 312 5.96 8.41 -29.96
N PRO A 313 6.95 8.28 -30.85
CA PRO A 313 8.00 7.29 -30.70
C PRO A 313 8.76 7.44 -29.37
N LYS A 314 9.11 6.29 -28.78
CA LYS A 314 10.13 6.21 -27.73
C LYS A 314 11.50 6.52 -28.33
N ARG A 315 12.35 7.17 -27.55
CA ARG A 315 13.76 7.42 -27.85
C ARG A 315 14.64 6.27 -27.38
N ASN A 316 15.83 6.21 -27.94
CA ASN A 316 16.76 5.10 -27.68
C ASN A 316 17.47 5.24 -26.34
N TYR A 317 18.02 6.42 -26.03
CA TYR A 317 18.93 6.63 -24.90
C TYR A 317 18.80 8.02 -24.28
N ILE A 318 19.31 8.17 -23.05
CA ILE A 318 19.79 9.48 -22.55
C ILE A 318 21.29 9.58 -22.78
N PHE A 319 22.07 8.64 -22.27
CA PHE A 319 23.52 8.57 -22.47
C PHE A 319 23.88 7.45 -23.45
N ASN A 320 24.56 7.81 -24.53
CA ASN A 320 25.05 6.86 -25.54
C ASN A 320 26.54 7.14 -25.85
N LEU A 321 27.38 6.83 -24.86
CA LEU A 321 28.77 7.27 -24.79
C LEU A 321 29.71 6.40 -25.64
N GLY A 322 30.88 6.95 -26.00
CA GLY A 322 31.92 6.24 -26.76
C GLY A 322 31.80 6.37 -28.29
N ASN A 323 30.85 7.15 -28.80
CA ASN A 323 30.70 7.36 -30.25
C ASN A 323 31.72 8.38 -30.81
N GLY A 324 33.00 7.98 -30.85
CA GLY A 324 34.11 8.79 -31.37
C GLY A 324 34.75 9.73 -30.34
N ASN A 325 34.12 9.90 -29.17
CA ASN A 325 34.66 10.64 -28.04
C ASN A 325 34.83 9.71 -26.83
N GLY A 326 35.97 9.80 -26.15
CA GLY A 326 36.31 9.02 -24.96
C GLY A 326 36.77 9.93 -23.82
N GLY A 327 36.57 9.49 -22.57
CA GLY A 327 36.87 10.28 -21.38
C GLY A 327 36.35 9.65 -20.09
N THR A 328 36.49 10.38 -18.99
CA THR A 328 36.15 9.92 -17.63
C THR A 328 35.03 10.77 -17.03
N VAL A 329 34.02 10.09 -16.51
CA VAL A 329 32.95 10.64 -15.67
C VAL A 329 33.20 10.17 -14.24
N ASN A 330 33.51 11.05 -13.30
CA ASN A 330 33.80 10.59 -11.94
C ASN A 330 32.52 10.04 -11.29
N GLU A 331 31.36 10.68 -11.53
CA GLU A 331 30.06 10.24 -11.05
C GLU A 331 28.90 10.51 -12.01
N LEU A 332 28.06 9.49 -12.21
CA LEU A 332 26.69 9.60 -12.71
C LEU A 332 25.74 9.08 -11.63
N ASN A 333 24.77 9.89 -11.21
CA ASN A 333 23.96 9.64 -10.03
C ASN A 333 22.47 9.90 -10.31
N PHE A 334 21.65 8.89 -10.08
CA PHE A 334 20.19 8.96 -10.11
C PHE A 334 19.66 8.66 -8.71
N GLU A 335 19.10 9.67 -8.06
CA GLU A 335 18.52 9.58 -6.72
C GLU A 335 17.02 9.91 -6.81
N ASN A 336 16.17 9.03 -6.26
CA ASN A 336 14.72 9.22 -6.25
C ASN A 336 14.13 9.47 -7.68
N CYS A 337 14.73 8.90 -8.72
CA CYS A 337 14.30 9.11 -10.11
C CYS A 337 13.30 8.07 -10.61
N ILE A 338 12.39 8.48 -11.51
CA ILE A 338 11.69 7.57 -12.42
C ILE A 338 12.49 7.54 -13.73
N ILE A 339 12.73 6.35 -14.30
CA ILE A 339 13.43 6.19 -15.59
C ILE A 339 12.59 5.25 -16.45
N ARG A 340 12.01 5.74 -17.54
CA ARG A 340 10.96 4.99 -18.25
C ARG A 340 10.92 5.11 -19.75
N ASN A 341 10.36 4.07 -20.39
CA ASN A 341 9.87 4.08 -21.76
C ASN A 341 10.98 4.31 -22.82
N PHE A 342 12.10 3.60 -22.70
CA PHE A 342 13.21 3.65 -23.65
C PHE A 342 13.21 2.43 -24.59
N VAL A 343 13.38 2.67 -25.90
CA VAL A 343 13.54 1.58 -26.89
C VAL A 343 14.72 0.69 -26.53
N ASN A 344 15.82 1.32 -26.08
CA ASN A 344 17.07 0.64 -25.76
C ASN A 344 17.40 0.77 -24.27
N THR A 345 18.06 1.85 -23.84
CA THR A 345 18.45 2.03 -22.44
C THR A 345 18.83 3.46 -22.10
N ALA A 346 18.59 3.89 -20.86
CA ALA A 346 19.01 5.21 -20.39
C ALA A 346 20.55 5.39 -20.42
N LEU A 347 21.33 4.32 -20.21
CA LEU A 347 22.80 4.36 -20.20
C LEU A 347 23.41 3.26 -21.07
N ARG A 348 24.05 3.68 -22.16
CA ARG A 348 24.89 2.84 -23.02
C ARG A 348 26.31 3.40 -23.11
N ILE A 349 27.29 2.49 -23.11
CA ILE A 349 28.69 2.75 -23.49
C ILE A 349 29.05 1.80 -24.63
N GLN A 350 29.53 2.34 -25.76
CA GLN A 350 29.72 1.59 -27.01
C GLN A 350 31.02 1.95 -27.76
N ASN A 351 31.23 1.31 -28.91
CA ASN A 351 32.26 1.63 -29.91
C ASN A 351 33.71 1.52 -29.40
N SER A 352 34.66 2.23 -30.01
CA SER A 352 36.10 1.97 -29.90
C SER A 352 36.89 2.96 -29.02
N THR A 353 36.28 4.07 -28.57
CA THR A 353 36.96 5.02 -27.67
C THR A 353 36.69 4.67 -26.21
N THR A 354 37.74 4.70 -25.39
CA THR A 354 37.66 4.41 -23.95
C THR A 354 36.74 5.39 -23.23
N VAL A 355 35.73 4.87 -22.55
CA VAL A 355 34.88 5.65 -21.62
C VAL A 355 34.95 4.97 -20.26
N SER A 356 35.24 5.75 -19.22
CA SER A 356 35.20 5.29 -17.83
C SER A 356 34.16 6.09 -17.05
N ILE A 357 33.31 5.40 -16.30
CA ILE A 357 32.50 6.01 -15.24
C ILE A 357 33.02 5.49 -13.90
N ASP A 358 33.57 6.32 -13.03
CA ASP A 358 34.15 5.82 -11.78
C ASP A 358 33.11 5.42 -10.74
N ARG A 359 31.98 6.13 -10.68
CA ARG A 359 30.85 5.81 -9.83
C ARG A 359 29.51 5.97 -10.56
N LEU A 360 28.73 4.91 -10.60
CA LEU A 360 27.32 4.94 -11.01
C LEU A 360 26.43 4.62 -9.81
N ILE A 361 25.51 5.52 -9.48
CA ILE A 361 24.51 5.35 -8.42
C ILE A 361 23.12 5.38 -9.02
N VAL A 362 22.31 4.38 -8.68
CA VAL A 362 20.87 4.32 -8.95
C VAL A 362 20.20 3.94 -7.63
N ASN A 363 19.65 4.93 -6.94
CA ASN A 363 19.10 4.77 -5.59
C ASN A 363 17.67 5.34 -5.50
N ASN A 364 16.80 4.63 -4.76
CA ASN A 364 15.38 5.00 -4.58
C ASN A 364 14.62 5.19 -5.92
N CYS A 365 15.04 4.50 -6.99
CA CYS A 365 14.51 4.69 -8.32
C CYS A 365 13.34 3.75 -8.66
N ILE A 366 12.52 4.16 -9.62
CA ILE A 366 11.57 3.29 -10.32
C ILE A 366 11.94 3.28 -11.80
N VAL A 367 12.44 2.14 -12.28
CA VAL A 367 12.82 1.94 -13.68
C VAL A 367 11.81 1.04 -14.36
N THR A 368 11.19 1.49 -15.44
CA THR A 368 10.17 0.70 -16.14
C THR A 368 10.25 0.78 -17.67
N ASP A 369 9.96 -0.31 -18.37
CA ASP A 369 9.84 -0.32 -19.83
C ASP A 369 11.13 0.18 -20.53
N VAL A 370 12.23 -0.55 -20.28
CA VAL A 370 13.57 -0.24 -20.80
C VAL A 370 14.09 -1.41 -21.60
N GLY A 371 14.32 -1.21 -22.89
CA GLY A 371 14.76 -2.28 -23.81
C GLY A 371 13.68 -3.32 -24.11
N ASN A 372 12.45 -3.09 -23.63
CA ASN A 372 11.39 -4.09 -23.59
C ASN A 372 10.66 -4.19 -24.94
N ASN A 373 10.74 -5.38 -25.54
CA ASN A 373 10.04 -5.77 -26.77
C ASN A 373 9.05 -6.93 -26.54
N GLY A 374 8.76 -7.29 -25.29
CA GLY A 374 7.80 -8.33 -24.91
C GLY A 374 8.35 -9.75 -24.76
N SER A 375 9.61 -10.04 -25.12
CA SER A 375 10.19 -11.39 -24.95
C SER A 375 11.72 -11.43 -24.79
N ASN A 376 12.46 -10.71 -25.64
CA ASN A 376 13.91 -10.87 -25.78
C ASN A 376 14.64 -9.54 -26.06
N GLY A 377 14.50 -8.58 -25.15
CA GLY A 377 15.04 -7.24 -25.34
C GLY A 377 16.55 -7.19 -25.63
N THR A 378 16.95 -6.22 -26.44
CA THR A 378 18.33 -6.08 -26.94
C THR A 378 19.26 -5.42 -25.92
N TYR A 379 18.72 -4.59 -25.02
CA TYR A 379 19.49 -3.74 -24.13
C TYR A 379 19.18 -3.99 -22.66
N ALA A 380 20.23 -3.91 -21.85
CA ALA A 380 20.18 -4.00 -20.40
C ALA A 380 20.03 -2.60 -19.82
N PHE A 381 19.55 -2.47 -18.57
CA PHE A 381 19.42 -1.16 -17.94
C PHE A 381 20.78 -0.43 -17.83
N ILE A 382 21.86 -1.15 -17.52
CA ILE A 382 23.24 -0.70 -17.75
C ILE A 382 23.81 -1.52 -18.90
N HIS A 383 24.19 -0.90 -20.01
CA HIS A 383 24.67 -1.61 -21.19
C HIS A 383 26.03 -1.10 -21.68
N VAL A 384 27.10 -1.71 -21.17
CA VAL A 384 28.48 -1.48 -21.60
C VAL A 384 28.85 -2.57 -22.60
N ASN A 385 28.87 -2.20 -23.89
CA ASN A 385 29.16 -3.09 -25.02
C ASN A 385 30.15 -2.46 -26.03
N ALA A 386 31.14 -1.73 -25.51
CA ALA A 386 32.26 -1.24 -26.31
C ALA A 386 33.12 -2.38 -26.89
N ASN A 387 34.03 -2.06 -27.81
CA ASN A 387 35.04 -3.01 -28.25
C ASN A 387 35.96 -3.36 -27.06
N ALA A 388 36.38 -4.62 -26.92
CA ALA A 388 37.30 -5.04 -25.86
C ALA A 388 38.60 -4.21 -25.82
N ASN A 389 39.10 -3.77 -26.98
CA ASN A 389 40.28 -2.90 -27.09
C ASN A 389 40.06 -1.49 -26.49
N ALA A 390 38.81 -1.02 -26.39
CA ALA A 390 38.50 0.26 -25.76
C ALA A 390 38.64 0.19 -24.23
N GLN A 391 38.55 -1.01 -23.64
CA GLN A 391 38.57 -1.25 -22.19
C GLN A 391 37.59 -0.38 -21.37
N SER A 392 36.54 0.14 -22.02
CA SER A 392 35.54 1.00 -21.39
C SER A 392 34.90 0.31 -20.18
N LYS A 393 34.57 1.08 -19.14
CA LYS A 393 34.16 0.53 -17.85
C LYS A 393 33.24 1.42 -17.05
N ILE A 394 32.63 0.80 -16.05
CA ILE A 394 32.08 1.45 -14.88
C ILE A 394 32.79 0.83 -13.67
N SER A 395 33.56 1.64 -12.93
CA SER A 395 34.44 1.15 -11.87
C SER A 395 33.65 0.70 -10.65
N ASN A 396 32.66 1.47 -10.21
CA ASN A 396 31.81 1.15 -9.06
C ASN A 396 30.34 1.32 -9.43
N ILE A 397 29.54 0.25 -9.30
CA ILE A 397 28.10 0.26 -9.57
C ILE A 397 27.33 0.05 -8.26
N THR A 398 26.44 0.97 -7.92
CA THR A 398 25.48 0.83 -6.82
C THR A 398 24.06 0.95 -7.34
N ILE A 399 23.29 -0.13 -7.21
CA ILE A 399 21.85 -0.19 -7.49
C ILE A 399 21.15 -0.54 -6.17
N ALA A 400 20.47 0.43 -5.57
CA ALA A 400 19.92 0.28 -4.22
C ALA A 400 18.48 0.79 -4.10
N ASN A 401 17.69 0.17 -3.20
CA ASN A 401 16.37 0.67 -2.80
C ASN A 401 15.40 0.94 -3.97
N SER A 402 15.55 0.21 -5.08
CA SER A 402 14.94 0.55 -6.37
C SER A 402 14.07 -0.57 -6.94
N THR A 403 13.13 -0.18 -7.77
CA THR A 403 12.18 -1.08 -8.45
C THR A 403 12.48 -1.10 -9.94
N PHE A 404 12.52 -2.29 -10.53
CA PHE A 404 12.79 -2.52 -11.95
C PHE A 404 11.69 -3.38 -12.55
N SER A 405 10.97 -2.86 -13.55
CA SER A 405 9.89 -3.60 -14.22
C SER A 405 9.96 -3.55 -15.74
N GLY A 406 9.81 -4.69 -16.42
CA GLY A 406 9.86 -4.70 -17.89
C GLY A 406 11.24 -4.29 -18.41
N ILE A 407 12.29 -5.00 -18.01
CA ILE A 407 13.67 -4.76 -18.45
C ILE A 407 14.06 -5.83 -19.47
N GLY A 408 14.29 -5.39 -20.70
CA GLY A 408 14.38 -6.21 -21.91
C GLY A 408 15.44 -7.32 -21.86
N TYR A 409 16.71 -6.93 -21.75
CA TYR A 409 17.83 -7.90 -21.72
C TYR A 409 18.05 -8.46 -20.31
N GLY A 410 18.12 -7.58 -19.31
CA GLY A 410 18.62 -7.86 -17.96
C GLY A 410 19.04 -6.56 -17.26
N LEU A 411 19.50 -6.63 -16.02
CA LEU A 411 19.90 -5.46 -15.25
C LEU A 411 21.22 -4.85 -15.78
N ILE A 412 22.22 -5.69 -16.03
CA ILE A 412 23.58 -5.26 -16.41
C ILE A 412 24.12 -6.13 -17.55
N LEU A 413 24.64 -5.50 -18.59
CA LEU A 413 25.66 -6.04 -19.48
C LEU A 413 26.93 -5.20 -19.30
N HIS A 414 28.05 -5.84 -18.97
CA HIS A 414 29.35 -5.20 -18.80
C HIS A 414 30.48 -6.15 -19.23
N ASN A 415 30.67 -6.25 -20.54
CA ASN A 415 31.46 -7.34 -21.15
C ASN A 415 32.80 -6.88 -21.75
N THR A 416 33.38 -5.79 -21.23
CA THR A 416 34.54 -5.10 -21.83
C THR A 416 35.75 -4.96 -20.91
N SER A 417 35.56 -5.01 -19.59
CA SER A 417 36.60 -4.81 -18.57
C SER A 417 36.10 -5.21 -17.18
N ALA A 418 36.99 -5.27 -16.19
CA ALA A 418 36.61 -5.52 -14.80
C ALA A 418 36.09 -4.26 -14.08
N SER A 419 35.12 -4.43 -13.18
CA SER A 419 34.73 -3.40 -12.20
C SER A 419 35.53 -3.55 -10.90
N SER A 420 35.69 -2.45 -10.16
CA SER A 420 36.17 -2.48 -8.78
C SER A 420 35.09 -2.97 -7.82
N SER A 421 33.83 -2.57 -8.01
CA SER A 421 32.70 -3.04 -7.18
C SER A 421 31.35 -3.10 -7.89
N LEU A 422 30.49 -4.01 -7.41
CA LEU A 422 29.11 -4.18 -7.82
C LEU A 422 28.22 -4.40 -6.58
N THR A 423 27.34 -3.46 -6.30
CA THR A 423 26.35 -3.51 -5.21
C THR A 423 24.95 -3.50 -5.80
N VAL A 424 24.17 -4.55 -5.54
CA VAL A 424 22.75 -4.66 -5.91
C VAL A 424 21.99 -5.05 -4.65
N GLU A 425 21.44 -4.07 -3.94
CA GLU A 425 20.83 -4.28 -2.62
C GLU A 425 19.44 -3.67 -2.44
N ASN A 426 18.54 -4.36 -1.75
CA ASN A 426 17.20 -3.84 -1.41
C ASN A 426 16.37 -3.47 -2.67
N ASN A 427 16.35 -4.30 -3.71
CA ASN A 427 15.63 -4.00 -4.96
C ASN A 427 14.52 -5.03 -5.26
N THR A 428 13.48 -4.60 -5.97
CA THR A 428 12.42 -5.47 -6.52
C THR A 428 12.48 -5.51 -8.04
N PHE A 429 12.56 -6.70 -8.63
CA PHE A 429 12.63 -6.93 -10.08
C PHE A 429 11.42 -7.73 -10.58
N TYR A 430 10.73 -7.27 -11.63
CA TYR A 430 9.55 -7.94 -12.20
C TYR A 430 9.53 -7.85 -13.73
N ASN A 431 9.21 -8.93 -14.45
CA ASN A 431 9.35 -8.99 -15.91
C ASN A 431 10.74 -8.48 -16.36
N THR A 432 11.81 -9.05 -15.80
CA THR A 432 13.20 -8.70 -16.17
C THR A 432 13.92 -9.91 -16.74
N THR A 433 14.90 -9.70 -17.63
CA THR A 433 15.66 -10.79 -18.27
C THR A 433 14.86 -11.56 -19.32
N GLY A 434 15.13 -11.26 -20.60
CA GLY A 434 14.50 -11.90 -21.75
C GLY A 434 15.14 -13.22 -22.17
N ASP A 435 14.63 -13.81 -23.25
CA ASP A 435 15.04 -15.13 -23.75
C ASP A 435 16.55 -15.22 -24.02
N GLY A 436 17.19 -16.26 -23.47
CA GLY A 436 18.62 -16.52 -23.57
C GLY A 436 19.55 -15.49 -22.92
N ARG A 437 19.01 -14.46 -22.25
CA ARG A 437 19.79 -13.38 -21.63
C ARG A 437 20.15 -13.67 -20.18
N TYR A 438 21.13 -12.95 -19.64
CA TYR A 438 21.50 -13.00 -18.23
C TYR A 438 20.95 -11.78 -17.48
N PHE A 439 20.56 -11.97 -16.24
CA PHE A 439 20.16 -10.88 -15.34
C PHE A 439 21.32 -9.91 -15.08
N ILE A 440 22.53 -10.44 -14.87
CA ILE A 440 23.78 -9.66 -14.81
C ILE A 440 24.83 -10.42 -15.62
N ASP A 441 25.44 -9.76 -16.61
CA ASP A 441 26.41 -10.35 -17.52
C ASP A 441 27.73 -9.57 -17.56
N TYR A 442 28.76 -10.11 -16.93
CA TYR A 442 30.15 -9.65 -17.07
C TYR A 442 30.96 -10.46 -18.11
N ASN A 443 30.32 -11.40 -18.82
CA ASN A 443 30.97 -12.39 -19.67
C ASN A 443 32.08 -13.17 -18.95
N THR A 444 33.35 -12.78 -19.17
CA THR A 444 34.56 -13.37 -18.57
C THR A 444 35.23 -12.45 -17.54
N PHE A 445 34.72 -11.23 -17.36
CA PHE A 445 35.28 -10.23 -16.45
C PHE A 445 34.76 -10.41 -15.02
N SER A 446 35.44 -9.78 -14.07
CA SER A 446 35.13 -9.81 -12.64
C SER A 446 34.65 -8.44 -12.14
N ALA A 447 34.05 -8.43 -10.96
CA ALA A 447 34.01 -7.25 -10.10
C ALA A 447 34.76 -7.57 -8.79
N GLY A 448 35.57 -6.64 -8.29
CA GLY A 448 36.40 -6.88 -7.10
C GLY A 448 35.59 -7.18 -5.83
N THR A 449 34.73 -6.25 -5.44
CA THR A 449 33.76 -6.45 -4.34
C THR A 449 32.36 -6.62 -4.90
N ILE A 450 31.71 -7.75 -4.62
CA ILE A 450 30.34 -8.03 -5.07
C ILE A 450 29.41 -8.16 -3.87
N SER A 451 28.30 -7.42 -3.88
CA SER A 451 27.27 -7.49 -2.85
C SER A 451 25.88 -7.59 -3.47
N ILE A 452 25.25 -8.77 -3.36
CA ILE A 452 23.89 -9.02 -3.84
C ILE A 452 23.03 -9.34 -2.61
N LYS A 453 22.26 -8.37 -2.09
CA LYS A 453 21.53 -8.58 -0.82
C LYS A 453 20.08 -8.07 -0.83
N ASN A 454 19.21 -8.69 -0.02
CA ASN A 454 17.88 -8.14 0.30
C ASN A 454 17.02 -7.87 -0.95
N ASN A 455 17.20 -8.62 -2.05
CA ASN A 455 16.46 -8.38 -3.29
C ASN A 455 15.27 -9.34 -3.44
N ILE A 456 14.27 -8.97 -4.25
CA ILE A 456 13.22 -9.90 -4.71
C ILE A 456 13.24 -9.92 -6.24
N LEU A 457 13.54 -11.07 -6.83
CA LEU A 457 13.49 -11.32 -8.26
C LEU A 457 12.18 -12.06 -8.58
N ALA A 458 11.16 -11.31 -8.93
CA ALA A 458 9.78 -11.77 -8.88
C ALA A 458 9.22 -12.34 -10.19
N LYS A 459 9.81 -12.05 -11.36
CA LYS A 459 9.38 -12.65 -12.63
C LYS A 459 10.39 -12.41 -13.75
N SER A 460 10.63 -13.42 -14.58
CA SER A 460 11.42 -13.29 -15.81
C SER A 460 10.61 -12.66 -16.95
N LEU A 461 11.24 -11.90 -17.85
CA LEU A 461 10.59 -11.44 -19.10
C LEU A 461 10.54 -12.56 -20.15
N SER A 462 11.50 -13.48 -20.10
CA SER A 462 11.63 -14.62 -21.01
C SER A 462 10.35 -15.46 -21.10
N LEU A 463 9.74 -15.47 -22.29
CA LEU A 463 8.55 -16.29 -22.59
C LEU A 463 8.92 -17.73 -22.95
N ALA A 464 10.12 -17.96 -23.47
CA ALA A 464 10.64 -19.30 -23.74
C ALA A 464 11.25 -19.97 -22.49
N GLU A 465 11.15 -19.33 -21.31
CA GLU A 465 11.75 -19.77 -20.04
C GLU A 465 13.27 -20.02 -20.11
N THR A 466 13.99 -19.34 -21.01
CA THR A 466 15.45 -19.52 -21.26
C THR A 466 16.35 -18.44 -20.65
N ALA A 467 15.79 -17.53 -19.85
CA ALA A 467 16.57 -16.56 -19.09
C ALA A 467 17.59 -17.24 -18.16
N ARG A 468 18.63 -16.49 -17.78
CA ARG A 468 19.79 -16.94 -17.01
C ARG A 468 20.05 -15.95 -15.88
N GLY A 469 20.62 -16.43 -14.77
CA GLY A 469 20.93 -15.59 -13.62
C GLY A 469 22.18 -14.74 -13.82
N ILE A 470 23.16 -14.88 -12.92
CA ILE A 470 24.34 -14.00 -12.86
C ILE A 470 25.58 -14.70 -13.44
N ARG A 471 26.20 -14.10 -14.46
CA ARG A 471 27.47 -14.54 -15.05
C ARG A 471 28.56 -13.51 -14.74
N ILE A 472 29.47 -13.85 -13.85
CA ILE A 472 30.61 -13.01 -13.43
C ILE A 472 31.78 -13.89 -12.98
N SER A 473 33.01 -13.46 -13.30
CA SER A 473 34.22 -14.14 -12.83
C SER A 473 34.55 -13.76 -11.38
N GLY A 474 35.17 -14.69 -10.63
CA GLY A 474 35.47 -14.54 -9.20
C GLY A 474 34.39 -15.10 -8.25
N GLY A 475 33.19 -15.40 -8.76
CA GLY A 475 32.07 -15.88 -7.95
C GLY A 475 31.40 -14.79 -7.11
N PHE A 476 30.25 -15.11 -6.50
CA PHE A 476 29.52 -14.21 -5.61
C PHE A 476 28.67 -15.01 -4.63
N THR A 477 28.16 -14.36 -3.59
CA THR A 477 27.10 -14.90 -2.71
C THR A 477 25.94 -13.91 -2.71
N ALA A 478 24.72 -14.42 -2.88
CA ALA A 478 23.51 -13.64 -2.64
C ALA A 478 23.00 -13.92 -1.21
N VAL A 479 22.57 -12.87 -0.50
CA VAL A 479 22.15 -12.95 0.90
C VAL A 479 20.74 -12.39 1.04
N ASN A 480 19.82 -13.13 1.66
CA ASN A 480 18.44 -12.67 1.88
C ASN A 480 17.77 -12.19 0.56
N THR A 481 18.12 -12.83 -0.56
CA THR A 481 17.59 -12.51 -1.89
C THR A 481 16.69 -13.65 -2.34
N TYR A 482 15.43 -13.33 -2.62
CA TYR A 482 14.40 -14.31 -2.94
C TYR A 482 14.04 -14.29 -4.43
N LYS A 483 13.64 -15.44 -4.95
CA LYS A 483 12.97 -15.60 -6.24
C LYS A 483 11.60 -16.24 -6.04
N THR A 484 10.61 -15.82 -6.83
CA THR A 484 9.29 -16.46 -6.89
C THR A 484 9.31 -17.62 -7.90
N ASN A 485 8.24 -18.41 -7.92
CA ASN A 485 8.04 -19.44 -8.95
C ASN A 485 7.85 -18.89 -10.39
N ASP A 486 7.60 -17.58 -10.55
CA ASP A 486 7.50 -16.90 -11.86
C ASP A 486 8.88 -16.50 -12.43
N LEU A 487 9.97 -16.62 -11.67
CA LEU A 487 11.32 -16.33 -12.15
C LEU A 487 11.96 -17.61 -12.71
N LYS A 488 12.11 -17.69 -14.03
CA LYS A 488 12.80 -18.81 -14.68
C LYS A 488 14.25 -18.44 -14.99
N PHE A 489 15.19 -19.16 -14.36
CA PHE A 489 16.61 -19.16 -14.73
C PHE A 489 17.09 -20.59 -15.00
N VAL A 490 17.36 -20.93 -16.27
CA VAL A 490 17.83 -22.29 -16.67
C VAL A 490 19.31 -22.52 -16.41
N SER A 491 20.06 -21.46 -16.09
CA SER A 491 21.48 -21.51 -15.73
C SER A 491 21.85 -20.28 -14.90
N ASN A 492 23.01 -20.33 -14.24
CA ASN A 492 23.55 -19.21 -13.45
C ASN A 492 22.66 -18.75 -12.28
N ALA A 493 21.80 -19.64 -11.77
CA ALA A 493 20.75 -19.36 -10.78
C ALA A 493 21.20 -19.52 -9.31
N THR A 494 22.49 -19.29 -9.01
CA THR A 494 23.10 -19.64 -7.72
C THR A 494 22.83 -18.61 -6.62
N GLY A 495 22.53 -19.09 -5.41
CA GLY A 495 22.47 -18.28 -4.17
C GLY A 495 21.12 -17.61 -3.87
N PHE A 496 20.12 -17.79 -4.71
CA PHE A 496 18.77 -17.25 -4.48
C PHE A 496 17.94 -18.20 -3.59
N LEU A 497 17.19 -17.63 -2.64
CA LEU A 497 16.22 -18.33 -1.81
C LEU A 497 14.91 -18.51 -2.59
N ASP A 498 14.32 -19.70 -2.55
CA ASP A 498 13.01 -19.95 -3.14
C ASP A 498 11.87 -19.34 -2.29
N TYR A 499 10.85 -18.83 -2.98
CA TYR A 499 9.53 -18.52 -2.44
C TYR A 499 8.50 -19.27 -3.29
N ASP A 500 7.74 -20.17 -2.65
CA ASP A 500 6.86 -21.13 -3.32
C ASP A 500 5.66 -20.49 -4.06
N GLY A 501 5.40 -19.21 -3.85
CA GLY A 501 4.34 -18.48 -4.54
C GLY A 501 4.79 -17.80 -5.84
N SER A 502 3.81 -17.40 -6.64
CA SER A 502 3.96 -16.48 -7.77
C SER A 502 4.17 -15.03 -7.31
N ALA A 503 4.56 -14.14 -8.23
CA ALA A 503 4.54 -12.69 -7.98
C ALA A 503 3.14 -12.18 -7.62
N SER A 504 2.10 -12.73 -8.25
CA SER A 504 0.70 -12.35 -8.00
C SER A 504 0.16 -12.88 -6.65
N GLN A 505 0.84 -13.85 -6.02
CA GLN A 505 0.57 -14.25 -4.64
C GLN A 505 1.36 -13.37 -3.64
N LEU A 506 2.62 -13.05 -3.94
CA LEU A 506 3.47 -12.22 -3.08
C LEU A 506 3.00 -10.75 -2.97
N PHE A 507 2.63 -10.14 -4.10
CA PHE A 507 2.37 -8.70 -4.23
C PHE A 507 0.89 -8.37 -4.46
N VAL A 508 0.46 -7.15 -4.11
CA VAL A 508 -0.92 -6.66 -4.31
C VAL A 508 -1.32 -6.73 -5.78
N ASP A 509 -0.65 -6.00 -6.67
CA ASP A 509 -0.87 -6.00 -8.12
C ASP A 509 0.43 -5.64 -8.86
N PRO A 510 1.31 -6.63 -9.10
CA PRO A 510 2.60 -6.40 -9.74
C PRO A 510 2.47 -6.05 -11.23
N SER A 511 1.35 -6.39 -11.87
CA SER A 511 1.05 -6.06 -13.27
C SER A 511 0.96 -4.56 -13.53
N THR A 512 0.43 -3.79 -12.57
CA THR A 512 0.30 -2.33 -12.65
C THR A 512 1.42 -1.58 -11.93
N GLY A 513 2.43 -2.29 -11.43
CA GLY A 513 3.56 -1.71 -10.68
C GLY A 513 3.32 -1.58 -9.17
N ASN A 514 2.21 -2.08 -8.64
CA ASN A 514 1.94 -2.11 -7.20
C ASN A 514 2.57 -3.37 -6.56
N PHE A 515 3.87 -3.29 -6.33
CA PHE A 515 4.65 -4.36 -5.71
C PHE A 515 4.53 -4.44 -4.19
N ARG A 516 3.58 -3.72 -3.55
CA ARG A 516 3.36 -3.83 -2.10
C ARG A 516 3.18 -5.29 -1.72
N ILE A 517 3.97 -5.79 -0.78
CA ILE A 517 3.87 -7.17 -0.31
C ILE A 517 2.51 -7.35 0.39
N LYS A 518 1.79 -8.42 0.05
CA LYS A 518 0.52 -8.82 0.69
C LYS A 518 0.62 -10.14 1.44
N ASP A 519 1.57 -11.00 1.09
CA ASP A 519 1.78 -12.24 1.82
C ASP A 519 2.53 -11.97 3.14
N ASN A 520 1.82 -12.15 4.25
CA ASN A 520 2.36 -12.04 5.59
C ASN A 520 3.21 -13.26 6.02
N GLY A 521 3.15 -14.38 5.28
CA GLY A 521 3.99 -15.56 5.48
C GLY A 521 5.40 -15.43 4.89
N PHE A 522 5.58 -14.52 3.92
CA PHE A 522 6.87 -14.32 3.26
C PHE A 522 7.98 -13.89 4.25
N ALA A 523 9.03 -14.72 4.37
CA ALA A 523 10.14 -14.50 5.30
C ALA A 523 10.87 -13.16 5.10
N GLY A 524 11.00 -12.70 3.85
CA GLY A 524 11.66 -11.45 3.50
C GLY A 524 10.81 -10.18 3.64
N LYS A 525 9.56 -10.25 4.13
CA LYS A 525 8.54 -9.17 4.02
C LYS A 525 8.95 -7.78 4.54
N SER A 526 9.82 -7.72 5.53
CA SER A 526 10.36 -6.48 6.13
C SER A 526 11.84 -6.23 5.79
N THR A 527 12.53 -7.22 5.20
CA THR A 527 13.99 -7.20 5.01
C THR A 527 14.44 -7.21 3.55
N SER A 528 13.56 -7.54 2.62
CA SER A 528 13.88 -7.80 1.20
C SER A 528 12.98 -7.04 0.25
N GLY A 529 13.44 -6.85 -0.99
CA GLY A 529 12.81 -6.01 -1.99
C GLY A 529 13.11 -4.53 -1.78
N ASP A 530 12.60 -3.70 -2.67
CA ASP A 530 12.58 -2.25 -2.52
C ASP A 530 11.81 -1.85 -1.23
N PRO A 531 12.41 -1.07 -0.31
CA PRO A 531 11.79 -0.67 0.95
C PRO A 531 10.41 -0.02 0.81
N ARG A 532 10.13 0.62 -0.34
CA ARG A 532 8.83 1.26 -0.65
C ARG A 532 7.65 0.29 -0.59
N TRP A 533 7.91 -1.01 -0.73
CA TRP A 533 6.89 -2.05 -0.87
C TRP A 533 6.78 -3.02 0.30
N ARG A 534 7.66 -2.89 1.29
CA ARG A 534 7.77 -3.82 2.42
C ARG A 534 6.58 -3.69 3.38
N ILE A 535 6.35 -4.75 4.17
CA ILE A 535 5.49 -4.69 5.34
C ILE A 535 6.40 -4.46 6.55
N ASN A 536 6.10 -3.44 7.35
CA ASN A 536 6.71 -3.18 8.65
C ASN A 536 5.92 -3.89 9.76
#